data_AF-D9PMW6-F1
#
_entry.id   AF-D9PMW6-F1
#
_cell.length_a   1.000
_cell.length_b   1.000
_cell.length_c   1.000
_cell.angle_alpha   90.00
_cell.angle_beta   90.00
_cell.angle_gamma   90.00
#
_symmetry.space_group_name_H-M   'P 1'
#
loop_
_entity.id
_entity.type
_entity.pdbx_description
1 polymer ?
#
loop_
_entity_poly.entity_id
_entity_poly.type
_entity_poly.pdbx_seq_one_letter_code
_entity_poly.pdbx_strand_id
1 'polypeptide(L)'
;CAYLAIYFEWVSGASSTDHFIAKSRNAGDSYEWNNYRLSCLGANRNKGRFDDVLDPIGLPANTFVLNLASGEIGPNPELDAEQKKLARKTIQRLKLDSPDHRAMRVKHFFRYLRGKDEQALKELSPFVWYEAQRQGLL
;
A
#
# COMPACT_ATOMS: atom_id res chain seq x y z
N CYS A 1 -6.59 4.14 -2.07
CA CYS A 1 -5.50 3.49 -2.86
C CYS A 1 -5.25 2.12 -2.31
N ALA A 2 -5.57 1.08 -3.08
CA ALA A 2 -5.38 -0.30 -2.67
C ALA A 2 -3.90 -0.61 -2.35
N TYR A 3 -2.98 -0.17 -3.21
CA TYR A 3 -1.55 -0.46 -3.05
C TYR A 3 -0.84 0.25 -1.88
N LEU A 4 -1.30 1.44 -1.52
CA LEU A 4 -0.72 2.23 -0.42
C LEU A 4 -1.51 2.13 0.88
N ALA A 5 -2.71 1.55 0.84
CA ALA A 5 -3.67 1.53 1.94
C ALA A 5 -3.86 2.91 2.58
N ILE A 6 -4.24 3.88 1.73
CA ILE A 6 -4.61 5.25 2.12
C ILE A 6 -5.93 5.67 1.46
N TYR A 7 -6.63 6.59 2.10
CA TYR A 7 -7.69 7.37 1.48
C TYR A 7 -7.12 8.39 0.50
N PHE A 8 -7.86 8.70 -0.57
CA PHE A 8 -7.61 9.85 -1.43
C PHE A 8 -8.92 10.35 -2.04
N GLU A 9 -8.99 11.66 -2.25
CA GLU A 9 -10.16 12.33 -2.83
C GLU A 9 -10.24 12.08 -4.34
N TRP A 10 -11.44 11.79 -4.84
CA TRP A 10 -11.67 11.52 -6.26
C TRP A 10 -11.30 12.72 -7.16
N VAL A 11 -11.71 13.93 -6.74
CA VAL A 11 -11.53 15.17 -7.51
C VAL A 11 -10.08 15.59 -7.69
N SER A 12 -9.15 15.03 -6.91
CA SER A 12 -7.72 15.35 -7.00
C SER A 12 -7.05 14.85 -8.29
N GLY A 13 -7.78 14.10 -9.13
CA GLY A 13 -7.24 13.46 -10.33
C GLY A 13 -6.23 12.34 -10.01
N ALA A 14 -6.00 12.03 -8.74
CA ALA A 14 -5.04 11.02 -8.31
C ALA A 14 -5.59 9.59 -8.44
N SER A 15 -6.84 9.39 -8.87
CA SER A 15 -7.49 8.09 -8.98
C SER A 15 -7.23 7.41 -10.33
N SER A 16 -7.11 6.08 -10.31
CA SER A 16 -7.10 5.26 -11.52
C SER A 16 -7.58 3.85 -11.22
N THR A 17 -8.07 3.17 -12.24
CA THR A 17 -8.39 1.74 -12.20
C THR A 17 -7.23 0.96 -12.78
N ASP A 18 -6.55 0.17 -11.94
CA ASP A 18 -5.53 -0.78 -12.38
C ASP A 18 -6.16 -2.15 -12.68
N HIS A 19 -5.62 -2.84 -13.67
CA HIS A 19 -5.87 -4.27 -13.89
C HIS A 19 -4.73 -5.03 -13.22
N PHE A 20 -5.01 -5.75 -12.13
CA PHE A 20 -3.99 -6.44 -11.36
C PHE A 20 -3.16 -7.37 -12.24
N ILE A 21 -3.82 -8.24 -13.02
CA ILE A 21 -3.26 -8.96 -14.16
C ILE A 21 -3.28 -8.02 -15.37
N ALA A 22 -2.09 -7.72 -15.92
CA ALA A 22 -1.99 -6.80 -17.04
C ALA A 22 -2.71 -7.30 -18.30
N LYS A 23 -3.50 -6.43 -18.94
CA LYS A 23 -4.21 -6.72 -20.20
C LYS A 23 -3.31 -7.24 -21.32
N SER A 24 -2.06 -6.78 -21.38
CA SER A 24 -1.08 -7.26 -22.37
C SER A 24 -0.67 -8.72 -22.16
N ARG A 25 -0.90 -9.28 -20.96
CA ARG A 25 -0.61 -10.68 -20.64
C ARG A 25 -1.84 -11.56 -20.82
N ASN A 26 -3.00 -11.11 -20.32
CA ASN A 26 -4.25 -11.82 -20.49
C ASN A 26 -5.39 -10.84 -20.83
N ALA A 27 -5.78 -10.82 -22.10
CA ALA A 27 -6.89 -9.97 -22.56
C ALA A 27 -8.25 -10.47 -22.04
N GLY A 28 -8.38 -11.78 -21.76
CA GLY A 28 -9.64 -12.39 -21.29
C GLY A 28 -10.08 -11.86 -19.93
N ASP A 29 -9.14 -11.70 -18.99
CA ASP A 29 -9.44 -11.25 -17.62
C ASP A 29 -9.64 -9.72 -17.52
N SER A 30 -9.58 -8.99 -18.64
CA SER A 30 -9.63 -7.52 -18.63
C SER A 30 -10.99 -6.95 -18.20
N TYR A 31 -12.04 -7.77 -18.21
CA TYR A 31 -13.41 -7.39 -17.88
C TYR A 31 -13.93 -8.07 -16.61
N GLU A 32 -13.06 -8.79 -15.90
CA GLU A 32 -13.39 -9.45 -14.65
C GLU A 32 -13.26 -8.48 -13.48
N TRP A 33 -14.33 -8.31 -12.70
CA TRP A 33 -14.37 -7.40 -11.55
C TRP A 33 -13.25 -7.67 -10.54
N ASN A 34 -12.92 -8.94 -10.35
CA ASN A 34 -11.88 -9.39 -9.44
C ASN A 34 -10.46 -8.97 -9.87
N ASN A 35 -10.30 -8.47 -11.10
CA ASN A 35 -9.04 -7.95 -11.63
C ASN A 35 -8.85 -6.44 -11.39
N TYR A 36 -9.88 -5.70 -10.97
CA TYR A 36 -9.77 -4.24 -10.81
C TYR A 36 -9.27 -3.80 -9.44
N ARG A 37 -8.31 -2.86 -9.41
CA ARG A 37 -7.85 -2.21 -8.18
C ARG A 37 -7.98 -0.70 -8.28
N LEU A 38 -8.65 -0.08 -7.32
CA LEU A 38 -8.65 1.38 -7.18
C LEU A 38 -7.28 1.84 -6.67
N SER A 39 -6.48 2.45 -7.55
CA SER A 39 -5.10 2.81 -7.29
C SER A 39 -4.86 4.31 -7.47
N CYS A 40 -3.91 4.85 -6.71
CA CYS A 40 -3.30 6.13 -7.06
C CYS A 40 -2.63 6.03 -8.44
N LEU A 41 -2.63 7.13 -9.21
CA LEU A 41 -1.92 7.21 -10.50
C LEU A 41 -0.46 6.79 -10.40
N GLY A 42 0.25 7.27 -9.38
CA GLY A 42 1.67 6.97 -9.18
C GLY A 42 1.93 5.47 -9.00
N ALA A 43 1.15 4.81 -8.13
CA ALA A 43 1.28 3.37 -7.88
C ALA A 43 0.91 2.53 -9.12
N ASN A 44 -0.17 2.89 -9.83
CA ASN A 44 -0.57 2.22 -11.06
C ASN A 44 0.51 2.37 -12.15
N ARG A 45 1.02 3.59 -12.36
CA ARG A 45 2.11 3.85 -13.31
C ARG A 45 3.38 3.06 -12.97
N ASN A 46 3.72 2.97 -11.68
CA ASN A 46 4.89 2.22 -11.21
C ASN A 46 4.73 0.70 -11.42
N LYS A 47 3.52 0.16 -11.19
CA LYS A 47 3.19 -1.23 -11.52
C LYS A 47 3.26 -1.50 -13.02
N GLY A 48 2.68 -0.63 -13.83
CA GLY A 48 2.63 -0.78 -15.28
C GLY A 48 2.10 -2.15 -15.73
N ARG A 49 2.84 -2.83 -16.60
CA ARG A 49 2.49 -4.15 -17.15
C ARG A 49 3.05 -5.34 -16.36
N PHE A 50 3.57 -5.09 -15.15
CA PHE A 50 4.25 -6.12 -14.37
C PHE A 50 3.29 -6.77 -13.38
N ASP A 51 3.31 -8.10 -13.33
CA ASP A 51 2.48 -8.92 -12.43
C ASP A 51 3.33 -9.48 -11.26
N ASP A 52 4.48 -8.86 -10.99
CA ASP A 52 5.43 -9.27 -9.93
C ASP A 52 5.14 -8.59 -8.59
N VAL A 53 3.92 -8.10 -8.43
CA VAL A 53 3.43 -7.33 -7.29
C VAL A 53 2.46 -8.18 -6.50
N LEU A 54 2.56 -8.16 -5.18
CA LEU A 54 1.56 -8.80 -4.34
C LEU A 54 0.22 -8.06 -4.46
N ASP A 55 -0.85 -8.83 -4.60
CA ASP A 55 -2.20 -8.29 -4.64
C ASP A 55 -2.58 -7.71 -3.28
N PRO A 56 -2.99 -6.44 -3.17
CA PRO A 56 -3.50 -5.91 -1.91
C PRO A 56 -4.80 -6.59 -1.46
N ILE A 57 -5.56 -7.22 -2.37
CA ILE A 57 -6.74 -8.01 -2.01
C ILE A 57 -6.30 -9.43 -1.63
N GLY A 58 -6.65 -9.86 -0.42
CA GLY A 58 -6.24 -11.18 0.10
C GLY A 58 -4.79 -11.26 0.59
N LEU A 59 -4.09 -10.12 0.65
CA LEU A 59 -2.74 -10.04 1.19
C LEU A 59 -2.71 -10.56 2.64
N PRO A 60 -1.81 -11.50 2.97
CA PRO A 60 -1.65 -11.94 4.35
C PRO A 60 -1.32 -10.79 5.29
N ALA A 61 -1.91 -10.81 6.49
CA ALA A 61 -1.56 -9.89 7.56
C ALA A 61 -0.06 -9.97 7.86
N ASN A 62 0.52 -8.85 8.31
CA ASN A 62 1.95 -8.77 8.65
C ASN A 62 2.90 -9.12 7.49
N THR A 63 2.51 -8.90 6.23
CA THR A 63 3.43 -9.02 5.09
C THR A 63 4.48 -7.90 5.09
N PHE A 64 4.07 -6.70 5.49
CA PHE A 64 4.92 -5.52 5.57
C PHE A 64 4.97 -5.00 7.01
N VAL A 65 6.07 -4.35 7.36
CA VAL A 65 6.26 -3.64 8.64
C VAL A 65 6.61 -2.19 8.38
N LEU A 66 6.19 -1.31 9.30
CA LEU A 66 6.40 0.13 9.23
C LEU A 66 7.19 0.64 10.43
N ASN A 67 8.27 1.38 10.16
CA ASN A 67 8.85 2.26 11.16
C ASN A 67 8.01 3.54 11.23
N LEU A 68 7.27 3.75 12.32
CA LEU A 68 6.35 4.88 12.47
C LEU A 68 7.05 6.24 12.61
N ALA A 69 8.32 6.25 13.06
CA ALA A 69 9.10 7.46 13.22
C ALA A 69 9.70 7.95 11.88
N SER A 70 10.22 7.03 11.07
CA SER A 70 10.82 7.36 9.76
C SER A 70 9.84 7.24 8.58
N GLY A 71 8.73 6.52 8.77
CA GLY A 71 7.80 6.15 7.70
C GLY A 71 8.32 5.03 6.79
N GLU A 72 9.44 4.40 7.12
CA GLU A 72 10.04 3.35 6.29
C GLU A 72 9.22 2.07 6.29
N ILE A 73 9.01 1.49 5.11
CA ILE A 73 8.31 0.21 4.94
C ILE A 73 9.29 -0.88 4.51
N GLY A 74 9.21 -2.03 5.17
CA GLY A 74 10.03 -3.20 4.88
C GLY A 74 9.21 -4.49 4.81
N PRO A 75 9.77 -5.58 4.25
CA PRO A 75 9.20 -6.90 4.43
C PRO A 75 9.24 -7.27 5.92
N ASN A 76 8.23 -7.97 6.41
CA ASN A 76 8.28 -8.48 7.78
C ASN A 76 9.48 -9.44 7.94
N PRO A 77 10.35 -9.25 8.96
CA PRO A 77 11.51 -10.10 9.22
C PRO A 77 11.16 -11.55 9.56
N GLU A 78 9.91 -11.86 9.93
CA GLU A 78 9.45 -13.22 10.27
C GLU A 78 9.04 -14.05 9.05
N LEU A 79 8.86 -13.42 7.88
CA LEU A 79 8.50 -14.12 6.65
C LEU A 79 9.61 -15.07 6.17
N ASP A 80 9.23 -16.10 5.41
CA ASP A 80 10.21 -16.96 4.74
C ASP A 80 10.97 -16.20 3.63
N ALA A 81 12.00 -16.83 3.07
CA ALA A 81 12.87 -16.19 2.09
C ALA A 81 12.14 -15.80 0.79
N GLU A 82 11.20 -16.61 0.31
CA GLU A 82 10.48 -16.33 -0.93
C GLU A 82 9.40 -15.26 -0.71
N GLN A 83 8.70 -15.29 0.41
CA GLN A 83 7.78 -14.24 0.83
C GLN A 83 8.50 -12.89 1.00
N LYS A 84 9.67 -12.87 1.65
CA LYS A 84 10.50 -11.66 1.77
C LYS A 84 10.90 -11.12 0.40
N LYS A 85 11.27 -12.00 -0.53
CA LYS A 85 11.65 -11.62 -1.89
C LYS A 85 10.48 -11.01 -2.66
N LEU A 86 9.28 -11.59 -2.57
CA LEU A 86 8.06 -11.05 -3.18
C LEU A 86 7.66 -9.70 -2.56
N ALA A 87 7.72 -9.57 -1.24
CA ALA A 87 7.48 -8.31 -0.54
C ALA A 87 8.48 -7.22 -0.95
N ARG A 88 9.78 -7.55 -1.04
CA ARG A 88 10.82 -6.61 -1.51
C ARG A 88 10.58 -6.18 -2.96
N LYS A 89 10.26 -7.13 -3.85
CA LYS A 89 9.90 -6.82 -5.25
C LYS A 89 8.71 -5.87 -5.31
N THR A 90 7.68 -6.12 -4.50
CA THR A 90 6.50 -5.26 -4.42
C THR A 90 6.85 -3.84 -3.97
N ILE A 91 7.64 -3.70 -2.88
CA ILE A 91 8.12 -2.41 -2.37
C ILE A 91 8.88 -1.65 -3.46
N GLN A 92 9.80 -2.32 -4.15
CA GLN A 92 10.62 -1.72 -5.21
C GLN A 92 9.78 -1.32 -6.43
N ARG A 93 8.93 -2.24 -6.91
CA ARG A 93 8.08 -2.04 -8.09
C ARG A 93 7.16 -0.84 -7.91
N LEU A 94 6.43 -0.79 -6.80
CA LEU A 94 5.45 0.26 -6.53
C LEU A 94 6.08 1.52 -5.93
N LYS A 95 7.37 1.47 -5.55
CA LYS A 95 8.09 2.51 -4.83
C LYS A 95 7.45 2.86 -3.48
N LEU A 96 6.96 1.83 -2.76
CA LEU A 96 6.23 2.01 -1.49
C LEU A 96 7.08 2.74 -0.43
N ASP A 97 8.40 2.65 -0.54
CA ASP A 97 9.36 3.24 0.39
C ASP A 97 10.05 4.51 -0.14
N SER A 98 9.46 5.19 -1.14
CA SER A 98 10.01 6.46 -1.62
C SER A 98 9.94 7.56 -0.54
N PRO A 99 10.79 8.62 -0.65
CA PRO A 99 10.79 9.73 0.30
C PRO A 99 9.40 10.34 0.52
N ASP A 100 8.61 10.52 -0.54
CA ASP A 100 7.25 11.09 -0.44
C ASP A 100 6.30 10.19 0.35
N HIS A 101 6.36 8.86 0.12
CA HIS A 101 5.50 7.92 0.83
C HIS A 101 5.90 7.80 2.31
N ARG A 102 7.20 7.86 2.62
CA ARG A 102 7.70 7.92 4.00
C ARG A 102 7.17 9.17 4.71
N ALA A 103 7.37 10.34 4.09
CA ALA A 103 6.90 11.62 4.63
C ALA A 103 5.38 11.64 4.85
N MET A 104 4.61 11.07 3.92
CA MET A 104 3.15 10.93 4.06
C MET A 104 2.77 10.08 5.28
N ARG A 105 3.37 8.89 5.45
CA ARG A 105 3.08 8.00 6.59
C ARG A 105 3.43 8.65 7.92
N VAL A 106 4.60 9.29 7.98
CA VAL A 106 5.05 10.08 9.14
C VAL A 106 4.03 11.18 9.46
N LYS A 107 3.62 11.97 8.46
CA LYS A 107 2.60 13.02 8.63
C LYS A 107 1.28 12.47 9.18
N HIS A 108 0.81 11.32 8.67
CA HIS A 108 -0.43 10.70 9.14
C HIS A 108 -0.32 10.29 10.61
N PHE A 109 0.77 9.62 11.00
CA PHE A 109 0.97 9.22 12.39
C PHE A 109 1.16 10.43 13.32
N PHE A 110 1.92 11.45 12.91
CA PHE A 110 2.05 12.69 13.68
C PHE A 110 0.72 13.42 13.87
N ARG A 111 -0.18 13.40 12.88
CA ARG A 111 -1.54 13.95 13.03
C ARG A 111 -2.31 13.22 14.13
N TYR A 112 -2.23 11.89 14.16
CA TYR A 112 -2.79 11.09 15.25
C TYR A 112 -2.15 11.47 16.60
N LEU A 113 -0.83 11.60 16.70
CA LEU A 113 -0.18 11.96 17.98
C LEU A 113 -0.66 13.30 18.56
N ARG A 114 -1.04 14.25 17.70
CA ARG A 114 -1.56 15.57 18.12
C ARG A 114 -3.01 15.53 18.59
N GLY A 115 -3.85 14.72 17.94
CA GLY A 115 -5.31 14.72 18.16
C GLY A 115 -5.85 13.51 18.91
N LYS A 116 -5.08 12.43 19.01
CA LYS A 116 -5.47 11.11 19.52
C LYS A 116 -6.75 10.55 18.88
N ASP A 117 -6.97 10.90 17.63
CA ASP A 117 -8.10 10.44 16.82
C ASP A 117 -7.70 9.19 16.02
N GLU A 118 -7.94 8.03 16.63
CA GLU A 118 -7.67 6.73 16.02
C GLU A 118 -8.53 6.49 14.78
N GLN A 119 -9.81 6.87 14.85
CA GLN A 119 -10.77 6.62 13.78
C GLN A 119 -10.36 7.38 12.51
N ALA A 120 -9.97 8.65 12.63
CA ALA A 120 -9.47 9.41 11.49
C ALA A 120 -8.16 8.82 10.92
N LEU A 121 -7.27 8.27 11.75
CA LEU A 121 -6.06 7.59 11.27
C LEU A 121 -6.42 6.33 10.48
N LYS A 122 -7.37 5.54 10.99
CA LYS A 122 -7.85 4.31 10.35
C LYS A 122 -8.49 4.58 8.99
N GLU A 123 -9.28 5.64 8.89
CA GLU A 123 -9.92 6.04 7.62
C GLU A 123 -8.90 6.61 6.62
N LEU A 124 -8.03 7.51 7.08
CA LEU A 124 -7.08 8.20 6.22
C LEU A 124 -5.96 7.27 5.74
N SER A 125 -5.45 6.42 6.63
CA SER A 125 -4.23 5.65 6.42
C SER A 125 -4.30 4.27 7.09
N PRO A 126 -5.20 3.37 6.64
CA PRO A 126 -5.40 2.05 7.25
C PRO A 126 -4.12 1.28 7.58
N PHE A 127 -3.09 1.33 6.72
CA PHE A 127 -1.83 0.64 6.99
C PHE A 127 -1.03 1.26 8.15
N VAL A 128 -1.04 2.58 8.28
CA VAL A 128 -0.37 3.26 9.41
C VAL A 128 -1.11 2.97 10.71
N TRP A 129 -2.45 3.00 10.69
CA TRP A 129 -3.28 2.60 11.83
C TRP A 129 -2.98 1.16 12.26
N TYR A 130 -2.99 0.22 11.31
CA TYR A 130 -2.73 -1.19 11.59
C TYR A 130 -1.36 -1.40 12.25
N GLU A 131 -0.31 -0.74 11.73
CA GLU A 131 1.03 -0.84 12.29
C GLU A 131 1.17 -0.16 13.65
N ALA A 132 0.50 0.97 13.88
CA ALA A 132 0.43 1.61 15.19
C ALA A 132 -0.28 0.72 16.21
N GLN A 133 -1.38 0.07 15.82
CA GLN A 133 -2.09 -0.89 16.67
C GLN A 133 -1.21 -2.09 17.01
N ARG A 134 -0.57 -2.70 16.01
CA ARG A 134 0.31 -3.86 16.16
C ARG A 134 1.49 -3.57 17.10
N GLN A 135 1.97 -2.32 17.11
CA GLN A 135 3.07 -1.87 17.95
C GLN A 135 2.63 -1.34 19.33
N GLY A 136 1.32 -1.32 19.64
CA GLY A 136 0.79 -0.88 20.93
C GLY A 136 0.85 0.64 21.15
N LEU A 137 0.66 1.43 20.09
CA LEU A 137 0.86 2.89 20.08
C LEU A 137 -0.41 3.72 19.81
N LEU A 138 -1.59 3.08 19.85
CA LEU A 138 -2.90 3.75 19.70
C LEU A 138 -3.51 4.15 21.05
#